data_AF-A0AAN6GBG7-F1
#
_entry.id   AF-A0AAN6GBG7-F1
#
_cell.length_a   1.000
_cell.length_b   1.000
_cell.length_c   1.000
_cell.angle_alpha   90.00
_cell.angle_beta   90.00
_cell.angle_gamma   90.00
#
_symmetry.space_group_name_H-M   'P 1'
#
loop_
_entity.id
_entity.type
_entity.pdbx_description
1 polymer ?
#
loop_
_entity_poly.entity_id
_entity_poly.type
_entity_poly.pdbx_seq_one_letter_code
_entity_poly.pdbx_strand_id
1 'polypeptide(L)'
;MSSNPLSRFFSGALSSAASSSASAGTSSSTLATSLYMLGSLCFQYSPLIAPVLIWIKDAPHGRFAPKVGSSWTVHGNYGWLVMEIVSPLTFLASLLSSGPLASRTGNALGSWAPKWGNFAALPLPNRILAACFVLHYLHRAVISPLTSPTRSRMHISVPISAIGFNLINGFLMGSWIGGHSPPLLSAAEAVKAAVQANASSGSARAASSLWGRKAATGTAAAHPAAALQSLQLGPGLIPTSALQHPLFWLGLAGWAIGFAGNIYHDEILANLRRKPRRSEQKQQQTNGASKEVARKDDKDDIKSRYKVPHGALFELVSFPNYLCEWFEWASFAFSALYFLPLWSTAAASTSSSPLKIITTLLQTPPFLFLLAEVSAMLPRAYKGHLWYRDTFGDELPRGRKAVIPFVF
;
A
#
# COMPACT_ATOMS: atom_id res chain seq x y z
N MET A 1 -29.26 -28.55 -24.27
CA MET A 1 -28.39 -27.35 -24.27
C MET A 1 -27.56 -27.35 -23.00
N SER A 2 -26.27 -27.69 -23.12
CA SER A 2 -25.33 -27.84 -22.00
C SER A 2 -24.90 -26.46 -21.49
N SER A 3 -25.25 -26.11 -20.25
CA SER A 3 -24.81 -24.88 -19.61
C SER A 3 -23.31 -24.92 -19.29
N ASN A 4 -22.58 -23.90 -19.74
CA ASN A 4 -21.12 -23.74 -19.64
C ASN A 4 -20.65 -23.80 -18.15
N PRO A 5 -19.63 -24.60 -17.80
CA PRO A 5 -19.13 -24.70 -16.42
C PRO A 5 -18.69 -23.37 -15.81
N LEU A 6 -18.25 -22.39 -16.62
CA LEU A 6 -17.94 -21.04 -16.16
C LEU A 6 -19.17 -20.27 -15.65
N SER A 7 -20.35 -20.46 -16.27
CA SER A 7 -21.56 -19.78 -15.80
C SER A 7 -22.07 -20.37 -14.48
N ARG A 8 -21.82 -21.66 -14.22
CA ARG A 8 -22.10 -22.29 -12.91
C ARG A 8 -21.14 -21.80 -11.82
N PHE A 9 -19.88 -21.55 -12.15
CA PHE A 9 -18.91 -21.00 -11.21
C PHE A 9 -19.26 -19.56 -10.82
N PHE A 10 -19.61 -18.70 -11.79
CA PHE A 10 -20.03 -17.33 -11.52
C PHE A 10 -21.39 -17.25 -10.82
N SER A 11 -22.38 -18.06 -11.21
CA SER A 11 -23.67 -18.14 -10.49
C SER A 11 -23.53 -18.72 -9.09
N GLY A 12 -22.64 -19.70 -8.88
CA GLY A 12 -22.34 -20.26 -7.56
C GLY A 12 -21.62 -19.26 -6.65
N ALA A 13 -20.67 -18.50 -7.19
CA ALA A 13 -19.96 -17.45 -6.46
C ALA A 13 -20.87 -16.26 -6.11
N LEU A 14 -21.71 -15.80 -7.05
CA LEU A 14 -22.70 -14.74 -6.79
C LEU A 14 -23.80 -15.21 -5.82
N SER A 15 -24.28 -16.46 -5.96
CA SER A 15 -25.32 -17.01 -5.09
C SER A 15 -24.77 -17.30 -3.68
N SER A 16 -23.51 -17.71 -3.54
CA SER A 16 -22.83 -17.86 -2.24
C SER A 16 -22.60 -16.50 -1.56
N ALA A 17 -22.30 -15.45 -2.33
CA ALA A 17 -22.19 -14.08 -1.82
C ALA A 17 -23.57 -13.50 -1.44
N ALA A 18 -24.64 -13.87 -2.15
CA ALA A 18 -26.01 -13.44 -1.88
C ALA A 18 -26.66 -14.24 -0.72
N SER A 19 -26.45 -15.54 -0.61
CA SER A 19 -27.07 -16.40 0.41
C SER A 19 -26.40 -16.28 1.79
N SER A 20 -25.11 -15.93 1.84
CA SER A 20 -24.45 -15.55 3.10
C SER A 20 -24.95 -14.22 3.69
N SER A 21 -25.66 -13.41 2.88
CA SER A 21 -26.34 -12.18 3.32
C SER A 21 -27.79 -12.39 3.78
N ALA A 22 -28.39 -13.56 3.51
CA ALA A 22 -29.82 -13.80 3.72
C ALA A 22 -30.20 -14.43 5.07
N SER A 23 -29.23 -14.81 5.91
CA SER A 23 -29.50 -15.46 7.23
C SER A 23 -29.02 -14.67 8.45
N ALA A 24 -28.58 -13.42 8.27
CA ALA A 24 -28.42 -12.46 9.35
C ALA A 24 -29.52 -11.40 9.19
N GLY A 25 -30.27 -11.10 10.26
CA GLY A 25 -31.36 -10.12 10.22
C GLY A 25 -30.94 -8.84 9.49
N THR A 26 -31.81 -8.36 8.60
CA THR A 26 -31.59 -7.23 7.68
C THR A 26 -31.28 -5.93 8.42
N SER A 27 -30.01 -5.70 8.76
CA SER A 27 -29.46 -4.35 8.89
C SER A 27 -29.04 -3.89 7.51
N SER A 28 -29.74 -2.92 6.93
CA SER A 28 -29.31 -2.26 5.69
C SER A 28 -27.88 -1.71 5.87
N SER A 29 -26.98 -2.03 4.93
CA SER A 29 -25.60 -1.56 4.98
C SER A 29 -25.56 -0.04 4.89
N THR A 30 -24.82 0.61 5.79
CA THR A 30 -24.66 2.08 5.75
C THR A 30 -23.92 2.49 4.47
N LEU A 31 -24.19 3.67 3.94
CA LEU A 31 -23.46 4.21 2.79
C LEU A 31 -21.93 4.17 3.01
N ALA A 32 -21.48 4.50 4.23
CA ALA A 32 -20.07 4.47 4.59
C ALA A 32 -19.46 3.05 4.50
N THR A 33 -20.22 2.03 4.92
CA THR A 33 -19.82 0.62 4.79
C THR A 33 -19.77 0.21 3.31
N SER A 34 -20.78 0.58 2.52
CA SER A 34 -20.82 0.27 1.09
C SER A 34 -19.67 0.92 0.32
N LEU A 35 -19.31 2.17 0.64
CA LEU A 35 -18.15 2.85 0.05
C LEU A 35 -16.83 2.16 0.42
N TYR A 36 -16.68 1.72 1.68
CA TYR A 36 -15.50 0.97 2.11
C TYR A 36 -15.37 -0.37 1.38
N MET A 37 -16.47 -1.11 1.26
CA MET A 37 -16.49 -2.39 0.55
C MET A 37 -16.19 -2.21 -0.94
N LEU A 38 -16.77 -1.19 -1.58
CA LEU A 38 -16.49 -0.86 -2.97
C LEU A 38 -15.01 -0.49 -3.18
N GLY A 39 -14.45 0.38 -2.33
CA GLY A 39 -13.04 0.74 -2.38
C GLY A 39 -12.12 -0.47 -2.20
N SER A 40 -12.44 -1.34 -1.23
CA SER A 40 -11.71 -2.58 -1.01
C SER A 40 -11.75 -3.50 -2.23
N LEU A 41 -12.92 -3.61 -2.87
CA LEU A 41 -13.09 -4.38 -4.10
C LEU A 41 -12.24 -3.83 -5.25
N CYS A 42 -12.19 -2.50 -5.42
CA CYS A 42 -11.33 -1.86 -6.41
C CYS A 42 -9.85 -2.25 -6.21
N PHE A 43 -9.38 -2.26 -4.96
CA PHE A 43 -8.01 -2.65 -4.61
C PHE A 43 -7.75 -4.15 -4.72
N GLN A 44 -8.77 -5.00 -4.56
CA GLN A 44 -8.65 -6.44 -4.80
C GLN A 44 -8.48 -6.76 -6.29
N TYR A 45 -9.13 -5.99 -7.17
CA TYR A 45 -9.04 -6.19 -8.63
C TYR A 45 -7.92 -5.41 -9.29
N SER A 46 -7.42 -4.33 -8.69
CA SER A 46 -6.31 -3.54 -9.26
C SER A 46 -5.06 -4.37 -9.61
N PRO A 47 -4.66 -5.41 -8.86
CA PRO A 47 -3.51 -6.25 -9.20
C PRO A 47 -3.67 -7.03 -10.50
N LEU A 48 -4.91 -7.30 -10.92
CA LEU A 48 -5.23 -7.99 -12.16
C LEU A 48 -5.35 -7.00 -13.33
N ILE A 49 -5.92 -5.82 -13.06
CA ILE A 49 -6.24 -4.83 -14.09
C ILE A 49 -5.04 -3.92 -14.39
N ALA A 50 -4.34 -3.44 -13.36
CA ALA A 50 -3.27 -2.45 -13.51
C ALA A 50 -2.12 -2.94 -14.38
N PRO A 51 -1.61 -4.19 -14.24
CA PRO A 51 -0.55 -4.68 -15.12
C PRO A 51 -0.97 -4.68 -16.59
N VAL A 52 -2.20 -5.12 -16.89
CA VAL A 52 -2.72 -5.16 -18.26
C VAL A 52 -2.84 -3.74 -18.83
N LEU A 53 -3.43 -2.81 -18.08
CA LEU A 53 -3.58 -1.43 -18.55
C LEU A 53 -2.23 -0.74 -18.78
N ILE A 54 -1.28 -0.89 -17.85
CA ILE A 54 0.06 -0.29 -17.95
C ILE A 54 0.87 -0.96 -19.07
N TRP A 55 0.64 -2.26 -19.32
CA TRP A 55 1.27 -2.96 -20.43
C TRP A 55 0.80 -2.42 -21.78
N ILE A 56 -0.50 -2.16 -21.92
CA ILE A 56 -1.10 -1.64 -23.15
C ILE A 56 -0.75 -0.16 -23.36
N LYS A 57 -0.81 0.66 -22.31
CA LYS A 57 -0.65 2.10 -22.43
C LYS A 57 0.16 2.66 -21.26
N ASP A 58 1.32 3.20 -21.59
CA ASP A 58 2.13 3.92 -20.62
C ASP A 58 1.41 5.20 -20.14
N ALA A 59 1.48 5.46 -18.83
CA ALA A 59 0.89 6.65 -18.25
C ALA A 59 1.61 7.91 -18.79
N PRO A 60 0.89 8.93 -19.28
CA PRO A 60 1.49 10.07 -19.99
C PRO A 60 2.14 11.10 -19.04
N HIS A 61 3.20 10.67 -18.35
CA HIS A 61 4.01 11.49 -17.45
C HIS A 61 5.47 11.03 -17.42
N GLY A 62 6.35 11.88 -16.90
CA GLY A 62 7.79 11.58 -16.83
C GLY A 62 8.39 11.40 -18.21
N ARG A 63 8.93 10.22 -18.50
CA ARG A 63 9.52 9.88 -19.81
C ARG A 63 8.51 9.81 -20.95
N PHE A 64 7.25 9.53 -20.62
CA PHE A 64 6.13 9.44 -21.58
C PHE A 64 5.25 10.70 -21.57
N ALA A 65 5.79 11.82 -21.07
CA ALA A 65 5.07 13.08 -21.03
C ALA A 65 4.67 13.55 -22.45
N PRO A 66 3.47 14.16 -22.62
CA PRO A 66 3.06 14.76 -23.89
C PRO A 66 4.05 15.84 -24.37
N LYS A 67 4.17 16.01 -25.69
CA LYS A 67 4.95 17.11 -26.29
C LYS A 67 4.38 18.47 -25.85
N VAL A 68 5.27 19.45 -25.66
CA VAL A 68 4.91 20.83 -25.24
C VAL A 68 3.94 21.43 -26.26
N GLY A 69 2.76 21.88 -25.80
CA GLY A 69 1.71 22.47 -26.64
C GLY A 69 0.33 21.79 -26.56
N SER A 70 0.21 20.63 -25.90
CA SER A 70 -1.11 20.00 -25.64
C SER A 70 -1.89 20.76 -24.56
N SER A 71 -3.14 21.14 -24.87
CA SER A 71 -4.02 21.97 -24.01
C SER A 71 -4.42 21.35 -22.67
N TRP A 72 -4.08 20.07 -22.43
CA TRP A 72 -4.50 19.32 -21.24
C TRP A 72 -3.32 18.87 -20.37
N THR A 73 -2.29 19.72 -20.22
CA THR A 73 -1.11 19.41 -19.43
C THR A 73 -0.92 20.34 -18.23
N VAL A 74 -0.60 19.77 -17.08
CA VAL A 74 -0.28 20.50 -15.85
C VAL A 74 1.21 20.45 -15.54
N HIS A 75 1.67 21.38 -14.71
CA HIS A 75 3.06 21.42 -14.26
C HIS A 75 3.39 20.18 -13.42
N GLY A 76 4.54 19.55 -13.67
CA GLY A 76 4.91 18.26 -13.09
C GLY A 76 4.94 18.26 -11.56
N ASN A 77 5.54 19.28 -10.93
CA ASN A 77 5.63 19.33 -9.46
C ASN A 77 4.28 19.64 -8.80
N TYR A 78 3.48 20.55 -9.37
CA TYR A 78 2.18 20.90 -8.78
C TYR A 78 1.15 19.79 -8.98
N GLY A 79 1.13 19.15 -10.15
CA GLY A 79 0.30 17.97 -10.38
C GLY A 79 0.62 16.83 -9.41
N TRP A 80 1.91 16.60 -9.14
CA TRP A 80 2.35 15.61 -8.16
C TRP A 80 1.94 15.97 -6.73
N LEU A 81 2.16 17.22 -6.30
CA LEU A 81 1.74 17.69 -4.98
C LEU A 81 0.22 17.49 -4.79
N VAL A 82 -0.58 17.97 -5.74
CA VAL A 82 -2.05 17.92 -5.66
C VAL A 82 -2.55 16.47 -5.65
N MET A 83 -1.97 15.58 -6.45
CA MET A 83 -2.46 14.21 -6.51
C MET A 83 -2.06 13.38 -5.29
N GLU A 84 -0.90 13.64 -4.69
CA GLU A 84 -0.39 12.87 -3.54
C GLU A 84 -0.92 13.39 -2.19
N ILE A 85 -1.18 14.70 -2.04
CA ILE A 85 -1.63 15.27 -0.76
C ILE A 85 -3.01 14.74 -0.33
N VAL A 86 -3.78 14.22 -1.27
CA VAL A 86 -5.11 13.64 -1.03
C VAL A 86 -5.04 12.42 -0.11
N SER A 87 -3.98 11.60 -0.21
CA SER A 87 -3.85 10.39 0.60
C SER A 87 -3.74 10.67 2.10
N PRO A 88 -2.78 11.50 2.59
CA PRO A 88 -2.67 11.80 4.02
C PRO A 88 -3.88 12.56 4.55
N LEU A 89 -4.52 13.43 3.75
CA LEU A 89 -5.73 14.14 4.17
C LEU A 89 -6.90 13.19 4.37
N THR A 90 -7.13 12.28 3.42
CA THR A 90 -8.23 11.30 3.51
C THR A 90 -7.95 10.24 4.59
N PHE A 91 -6.68 9.85 4.75
CA PHE A 91 -6.22 9.01 5.84
C PHE A 91 -6.52 9.62 7.20
N LEU A 92 -6.11 10.88 7.44
CA LEU A 92 -6.37 11.55 8.72
C LEU A 92 -7.87 11.77 8.94
N ALA A 93 -8.62 12.17 7.93
CA ALA A 93 -10.07 12.36 8.05
C ALA A 93 -10.79 11.06 8.48
N SER A 94 -10.40 9.92 7.88
CA SER A 94 -10.99 8.62 8.20
C SER A 94 -10.49 8.03 9.52
N LEU A 95 -9.20 8.19 9.85
CA LEU A 95 -8.59 7.78 11.12
C LEU A 95 -9.21 8.52 12.31
N LEU A 96 -9.45 9.82 12.17
CA LEU A 96 -9.93 10.69 13.24
C LEU A 96 -11.46 10.80 13.30
N SER A 97 -12.17 10.13 12.40
CA SER A 97 -13.64 10.09 12.39
C SER A 97 -14.19 9.34 13.61
N SER A 98 -15.48 9.50 13.91
CA SER A 98 -16.08 8.93 15.12
C SER A 98 -16.71 7.56 14.84
N GLY A 99 -16.27 6.55 15.59
CA GLY A 99 -16.91 5.24 15.69
C GLY A 99 -16.90 4.39 14.41
N PRO A 100 -17.39 3.14 14.50
CA PRO A 100 -17.42 2.19 13.38
C PRO A 100 -18.22 2.72 12.18
N LEU A 101 -17.79 2.37 10.96
CA LEU A 101 -18.51 2.73 9.73
C LEU A 101 -19.94 2.15 9.69
N ALA A 102 -20.11 0.96 10.28
CA ALA A 102 -21.40 0.26 10.35
C ALA A 102 -22.46 0.99 11.19
N SER A 103 -22.05 1.84 12.14
CA SER A 103 -22.97 2.61 12.98
C SER A 103 -23.28 4.02 12.45
N ARG A 104 -22.73 4.40 11.29
CA ARG A 104 -22.93 5.75 10.73
C ARG A 104 -24.24 5.86 9.98
N THR A 105 -25.22 6.51 10.61
CA THR A 105 -26.49 6.90 9.99
C THR A 105 -26.47 8.41 9.65
N GLY A 106 -26.99 8.81 8.49
CA GLY A 106 -27.18 10.22 8.12
C GLY A 106 -26.16 10.86 7.15
N ASN A 107 -26.27 12.18 6.96
CA ASN A 107 -25.60 12.96 5.92
C ASN A 107 -24.07 12.97 6.09
N ALA A 108 -23.36 12.51 5.06
CA ALA A 108 -21.98 12.07 5.05
C ALA A 108 -20.88 13.14 5.27
N LEU A 109 -21.19 14.36 5.72
CA LEU A 109 -20.18 15.40 5.92
C LEU A 109 -19.86 15.67 7.40
N GLY A 110 -20.86 15.61 8.29
CA GLY A 110 -20.65 15.86 9.74
C GLY A 110 -19.97 14.69 10.47
N SER A 111 -20.29 13.45 10.07
CA SER A 111 -19.73 12.22 10.68
C SER A 111 -18.25 11.97 10.35
N TRP A 112 -17.66 12.81 9.49
CA TRP A 112 -16.28 12.70 8.99
C TRP A 112 -15.39 13.85 9.46
N ALA A 113 -15.91 14.72 10.32
CA ALA A 113 -15.10 15.76 10.95
C ALA A 113 -14.02 15.11 11.84
N PRO A 114 -12.74 15.40 11.61
CA PRO A 114 -11.64 14.81 12.37
C PRO A 114 -11.68 15.31 13.83
N LYS A 115 -11.64 14.36 14.78
CA LYS A 115 -11.54 14.66 16.21
C LYS A 115 -10.21 14.16 16.76
N TRP A 116 -9.32 15.07 17.13
CA TRP A 116 -7.99 14.72 17.66
C TRP A 116 -8.03 13.85 18.93
N GLY A 117 -9.08 13.97 19.75
CA GLY A 117 -9.29 13.07 20.89
C GLY A 117 -9.36 11.60 20.50
N ASN A 118 -9.85 11.29 19.30
CA ASN A 118 -9.92 9.92 18.80
C ASN A 118 -8.52 9.36 18.52
N PHE A 119 -7.56 10.19 18.11
CA PHE A 119 -6.18 9.75 17.94
C PHE A 119 -5.56 9.31 19.27
N ALA A 120 -5.78 10.09 20.33
CA ALA A 120 -5.25 9.79 21.66
C ALA A 120 -5.83 8.49 22.24
N ALA A 121 -7.07 8.15 21.87
CA ALA A 121 -7.73 6.91 22.28
C ALA A 121 -7.22 5.66 21.55
N LEU A 122 -6.50 5.81 20.42
CA LEU A 122 -5.97 4.66 19.69
C LEU A 122 -4.85 3.96 20.47
N PRO A 123 -4.75 2.62 20.37
CA PRO A 123 -3.58 1.88 20.84
C PRO A 123 -2.28 2.51 20.31
N LEU A 124 -1.24 2.51 21.14
CA LEU A 124 0.05 3.10 20.76
C LEU A 124 0.64 2.50 19.46
N PRO A 125 0.57 1.18 19.20
CA PRO A 125 1.01 0.63 17.92
C PRO A 125 0.30 1.26 16.69
N ASN A 126 -1.02 1.48 16.77
CA ASN A 126 -1.78 2.13 15.71
C ASN A 126 -1.33 3.57 15.48
N ARG A 127 -1.06 4.31 16.56
CA ARG A 127 -0.54 5.69 16.47
C ARG A 127 0.84 5.73 15.80
N ILE A 128 1.72 4.77 16.10
CA ILE A 128 3.04 4.65 15.47
C ILE A 128 2.89 4.39 13.97
N LEU A 129 2.07 3.42 13.57
CA LEU A 129 1.85 3.13 12.15
C LEU A 129 1.15 4.28 11.41
N ALA A 130 0.20 4.96 12.05
CA ALA A 130 -0.40 6.18 11.50
C ALA A 130 0.65 7.28 11.27
N ALA A 131 1.59 7.46 12.20
CA ALA A 131 2.69 8.41 12.05
C ALA A 131 3.61 8.02 10.88
N CYS A 132 3.95 6.73 10.71
CA CYS A 132 4.70 6.23 9.56
C CYS A 132 4.00 6.58 8.23
N PHE A 133 2.71 6.29 8.12
CA PHE A 133 1.93 6.61 6.91
C PHE A 133 1.96 8.11 6.60
N VAL A 134 1.72 8.96 7.61
CA VAL A 134 1.74 10.41 7.45
C VAL A 134 3.14 10.91 7.12
N LEU A 135 4.20 10.34 7.72
CA LEU A 135 5.59 10.72 7.44
C LEU A 135 5.98 10.38 6.00
N HIS A 136 5.60 9.20 5.51
CA HIS A 136 5.78 8.83 4.11
C HIS A 136 5.17 9.89 3.18
N TYR A 137 3.89 10.19 3.40
CA TYR A 137 3.15 11.12 2.53
C TYR A 137 3.54 12.59 2.74
N LEU A 138 4.02 12.98 3.91
CA LEU A 138 4.62 14.30 4.12
C LEU A 138 5.82 14.47 3.20
N HIS A 139 6.68 13.47 3.11
CA HIS A 139 7.77 13.50 2.15
C HIS A 139 7.27 13.42 0.71
N ARG A 140 6.42 12.45 0.38
CA ARG A 140 5.98 12.16 -0.99
C ARG A 140 5.14 13.27 -1.63
N ALA A 141 4.23 13.86 -0.86
CA ALA A 141 3.26 14.84 -1.34
C ALA A 141 3.76 16.28 -1.19
N VAL A 142 4.53 16.59 -0.15
CA VAL A 142 4.92 17.96 0.17
C VAL A 142 6.41 18.19 -0.08
N ILE A 143 7.28 17.50 0.65
CA ILE A 143 8.72 17.79 0.61
C ILE A 143 9.28 17.52 -0.79
N SER A 144 9.10 16.31 -1.33
CA SER A 144 9.68 15.90 -2.61
C SER A 144 9.22 16.77 -3.80
N PRO A 145 7.92 17.14 -3.94
CA PRO A 145 7.50 18.07 -4.99
C PRO A 145 8.09 19.47 -4.88
N LEU A 146 8.33 19.96 -3.66
CA LEU A 146 8.86 21.29 -3.39
C LEU A 146 10.39 21.37 -3.50
N THR A 147 11.12 20.28 -3.22
CA THR A 147 12.59 20.26 -3.22
C THR A 147 13.21 19.64 -4.49
N SER A 148 12.46 18.81 -5.22
CA SER A 148 12.97 18.17 -6.44
C SER A 148 13.05 19.15 -7.61
N PRO A 149 14.03 18.96 -8.52
CA PRO A 149 14.05 19.66 -9.81
C PRO A 149 12.76 19.48 -10.59
N THR A 150 12.48 20.43 -11.49
CA THR A 150 11.26 20.45 -12.29
C THR A 150 11.00 19.12 -12.97
N ARG A 151 9.89 18.48 -12.62
CA ARG A 151 9.37 17.29 -13.30
C ARG A 151 8.77 17.69 -14.66
N SER A 152 8.88 16.80 -15.64
CA SER A 152 8.17 16.94 -16.92
C SER A 152 6.68 17.20 -16.70
N ARG A 153 6.06 18.00 -17.58
CA ARG A 153 4.60 18.21 -17.57
C ARG A 153 3.88 16.86 -17.69
N MET A 154 2.70 16.76 -17.08
CA MET A 154 1.88 15.55 -17.14
C MET A 154 0.49 15.89 -17.70
N HIS A 155 -0.10 14.95 -18.42
CA HIS A 155 -1.50 15.09 -18.84
C HIS A 155 -2.42 15.05 -17.62
N ILE A 156 -3.51 15.83 -17.62
CA ILE A 156 -4.42 15.97 -16.47
C ILE A 156 -5.09 14.65 -16.04
N SER A 157 -5.18 13.67 -16.95
CA SER A 157 -5.68 12.33 -16.61
C SER A 157 -4.86 11.64 -15.52
N VAL A 158 -3.55 11.92 -15.43
CA VAL A 158 -2.64 11.32 -14.45
C VAL A 158 -2.96 11.79 -13.02
N PRO A 159 -2.98 13.11 -12.71
CA PRO A 159 -3.36 13.56 -11.38
C PRO A 159 -4.81 13.20 -11.05
N ILE A 160 -5.75 13.23 -12.01
CA ILE A 160 -7.15 12.81 -11.74
C ILE A 160 -7.21 11.34 -11.31
N SER A 161 -6.54 10.42 -12.02
CA SER A 161 -6.55 9.01 -11.64
C SER A 161 -5.82 8.76 -10.32
N ALA A 162 -4.71 9.46 -10.08
CA ALA A 162 -3.96 9.37 -8.82
C ALA A 162 -4.75 9.95 -7.63
N ILE A 163 -5.51 11.03 -7.81
CA ILE A 163 -6.46 11.54 -6.80
C ILE A 163 -7.50 10.47 -6.47
N GLY A 164 -8.12 9.85 -7.48
CA GLY A 164 -9.09 8.77 -7.27
C GLY A 164 -8.50 7.60 -6.48
N PHE A 165 -7.29 7.16 -6.84
CA PHE A 165 -6.57 6.13 -6.10
C PHE A 165 -6.28 6.54 -4.65
N ASN A 166 -5.72 7.74 -4.44
CA ASN A 166 -5.31 8.22 -3.13
C ASN A 166 -6.51 8.52 -2.20
N LEU A 167 -7.66 8.92 -2.76
CA LEU A 167 -8.92 9.01 -2.00
C LEU A 167 -9.30 7.65 -1.43
N ILE A 168 -9.32 6.61 -2.28
CA ILE A 168 -9.68 5.27 -1.85
C ILE A 168 -8.63 4.71 -0.88
N ASN A 169 -7.34 4.81 -1.22
CA ASN A 169 -6.25 4.29 -0.39
C ASN A 169 -6.26 4.91 1.01
N GLY A 170 -6.24 6.25 1.08
CA GLY A 170 -6.24 6.99 2.33
C GLY A 170 -7.47 6.64 3.17
N PHE A 171 -8.66 6.58 2.55
CA PHE A 171 -9.89 6.20 3.23
C PHE A 171 -9.84 4.79 3.82
N LEU A 172 -9.40 3.79 3.04
CA LEU A 172 -9.30 2.40 3.50
C LEU A 172 -8.28 2.26 4.64
N MET A 173 -7.07 2.80 4.43
CA MET A 173 -5.98 2.72 5.41
C MET A 173 -6.34 3.42 6.72
N GLY A 174 -6.91 4.63 6.66
CA GLY A 174 -7.26 5.38 7.86
C GLY A 174 -8.45 4.79 8.60
N SER A 175 -9.46 4.30 7.89
CA SER A 175 -10.60 3.60 8.51
C SER A 175 -10.17 2.30 9.19
N TRP A 176 -9.26 1.55 8.60
CA TRP A 176 -8.79 0.29 9.18
C TRP A 176 -7.86 0.53 10.37
N ILE A 177 -6.83 1.38 10.25
CA ILE A 177 -5.94 1.71 11.38
C ILE A 177 -6.71 2.39 12.52
N GLY A 178 -7.81 3.08 12.22
CA GLY A 178 -8.70 3.69 13.22
C GLY A 178 -9.65 2.71 13.91
N GLY A 179 -9.70 1.44 13.49
CA GLY A 179 -10.65 0.47 14.04
C GLY A 179 -12.10 0.68 13.57
N HIS A 180 -12.30 1.42 12.48
CA HIS A 180 -13.62 1.80 11.98
C HIS A 180 -14.13 0.86 10.86
N SER A 181 -13.27 0.03 10.28
CA SER A 181 -13.63 -0.86 9.17
C SER A 181 -14.68 -1.90 9.55
N PRO A 182 -15.45 -2.44 8.57
CA PRO A 182 -16.29 -3.60 8.79
C PRO A 182 -15.48 -4.82 9.28
N PRO A 183 -16.06 -5.73 10.07
CA PRO A 183 -15.39 -6.94 10.53
C PRO A 183 -14.83 -7.77 9.36
N LEU A 184 -13.64 -8.34 9.55
CA LEU A 184 -13.08 -9.34 8.63
C LEU A 184 -13.98 -10.59 8.62
N LEU A 185 -14.08 -11.29 7.48
CA LEU A 185 -14.91 -12.50 7.40
C LEU A 185 -14.45 -13.57 8.42
N SER A 186 -13.14 -13.73 8.58
CA SER A 186 -12.55 -14.64 9.56
C SER A 186 -12.84 -14.24 11.01
N ALA A 187 -12.98 -12.94 11.29
CA ALA A 187 -13.38 -12.45 12.60
C ALA A 187 -14.86 -12.75 12.90
N ALA A 188 -15.74 -12.57 11.91
CA ALA A 188 -17.16 -12.89 12.05
C ALA A 188 -17.40 -14.40 12.30
N GLU A 189 -16.65 -15.26 11.61
CA GLU A 189 -16.67 -16.71 11.81
C GLU A 189 -16.15 -17.11 13.20
N ALA A 190 -15.04 -16.52 13.65
CA ALA A 190 -14.46 -16.79 14.97
C ALA A 190 -15.38 -16.34 16.12
N VAL A 191 -16.01 -15.17 16.00
CA VAL A 191 -17.00 -14.69 16.97
C VAL A 191 -18.22 -15.60 16.99
N LYS A 192 -18.73 -16.01 15.82
CA LYS A 192 -19.86 -16.95 15.72
C LYS A 192 -19.53 -18.31 16.35
N ALA A 193 -18.32 -18.83 16.14
CA ALA A 193 -17.84 -20.06 16.75
C ALA A 193 -17.68 -19.93 18.27
N ALA A 194 -17.16 -18.80 18.77
CA ALA A 194 -17.03 -18.55 20.20
C ALA A 194 -18.40 -18.42 20.89
N VAL A 195 -19.36 -17.74 20.26
CA VAL A 195 -20.75 -17.64 20.74
C VAL A 195 -21.41 -19.03 20.79
N GLN A 196 -21.19 -19.87 19.77
CA GLN A 196 -21.70 -21.25 19.74
C GLN A 196 -21.06 -22.14 20.81
N ALA A 197 -19.75 -21.99 21.06
CA ALA A 197 -19.05 -22.71 22.13
C ALA A 197 -19.52 -22.29 23.53
N ASN A 198 -19.83 -21.00 23.72
CA ASN A 198 -20.38 -20.51 24.99
C ASN A 198 -21.82 -21.00 25.20
N ALA A 199 -22.63 -21.06 24.13
CA ALA A 199 -23.98 -21.60 24.17
C ALA A 199 -24.02 -23.12 24.47
N SER A 200 -23.04 -23.89 23.99
CA SER A 200 -22.92 -25.32 24.31
C SER A 200 -22.30 -25.58 25.69
N SER A 201 -21.51 -24.66 26.23
CA SER A 201 -20.95 -24.75 27.59
C SER A 201 -21.97 -24.50 28.71
N GLY A 202 -23.19 -24.06 28.37
CA GLY A 202 -24.30 -23.86 29.29
C GLY A 202 -24.82 -25.14 29.94
N SER A 203 -24.53 -26.34 29.39
CA SER A 203 -24.89 -27.64 30.01
C SER A 203 -23.71 -28.42 30.59
N ALA A 204 -22.46 -27.94 30.41
CA ALA A 204 -21.25 -28.67 30.79
C ALA A 204 -20.52 -28.06 32.00
N ARG A 205 -21.20 -27.27 32.84
CA ARG A 205 -20.60 -26.66 34.03
C ARG A 205 -20.63 -27.56 35.28
N ALA A 206 -20.72 -28.87 35.07
CA ALA A 206 -20.68 -29.89 36.12
C ALA A 206 -19.85 -31.10 35.69
N ALA A 207 -18.54 -30.94 35.44
CA ALA A 207 -17.58 -32.03 35.59
C ALA A 207 -16.12 -31.53 35.51
N SER A 208 -15.33 -31.98 36.48
CA SER A 208 -13.86 -32.08 36.50
C SER A 208 -13.02 -30.83 36.80
N SER A 209 -12.89 -30.54 38.10
CA SER A 209 -11.55 -30.42 38.69
C SER A 209 -11.02 -31.82 38.98
N LEU A 210 -9.87 -32.24 38.42
CA LEU A 210 -9.06 -33.38 38.92
C LEU A 210 -7.84 -33.58 37.99
N TRP A 211 -6.88 -32.66 38.08
CA TRP A 211 -5.43 -32.89 37.98
C TRP A 211 -4.71 -31.62 37.58
N GLY A 212 -3.97 -31.09 38.56
CA GLY A 212 -3.04 -30.00 38.34
C GLY A 212 -1.95 -30.41 37.36
N ARG A 213 -1.91 -29.73 36.21
CA ARG A 213 -0.70 -29.59 35.40
C ARG A 213 -0.47 -28.11 35.17
N LYS A 214 0.43 -27.53 35.98
CA LYS A 214 1.15 -26.31 35.60
C LYS A 214 2.00 -26.65 34.38
N ALA A 215 1.51 -26.35 33.19
CA ALA A 215 2.35 -26.30 32.00
C ALA A 215 3.06 -24.93 31.99
N ALA A 216 4.26 -24.89 32.58
CA ALA A 216 5.21 -23.84 32.32
C ALA A 216 6.01 -24.22 31.06
N THR A 217 5.85 -23.45 29.99
CA THR A 217 6.87 -23.19 28.95
C THR A 217 6.42 -21.96 28.16
N GLY A 218 7.03 -20.83 28.48
CA GLY A 218 6.79 -19.55 27.82
C GLY A 218 7.28 -19.55 26.38
N THR A 219 6.51 -18.85 25.52
CA THR A 219 6.78 -18.33 24.16
C THR A 219 5.66 -18.63 23.17
N ALA A 220 4.94 -19.75 23.29
CA ALA A 220 3.83 -20.09 22.38
C ALA A 220 2.45 -19.54 22.81
N ALA A 221 2.25 -19.23 24.10
CA ALA A 221 0.93 -18.85 24.64
C ALA A 221 0.56 -17.36 24.49
N ALA A 222 1.50 -16.49 24.11
CA ALA A 222 1.27 -15.04 24.04
C ALA A 222 0.53 -14.60 22.77
N HIS A 223 0.73 -15.32 21.66
CA HIS A 223 0.15 -15.02 20.36
C HIS A 223 -1.37 -15.20 20.29
N PRO A 224 -1.94 -16.32 20.79
CA PRO A 224 -3.40 -16.54 20.79
C PRO A 224 -4.15 -15.48 21.59
N ALA A 225 -3.59 -15.03 22.72
CA ALA A 225 -4.18 -14.03 23.57
C ALA A 225 -4.17 -12.63 22.93
N ALA A 226 -3.04 -12.21 22.35
CA ALA A 226 -2.93 -10.92 21.65
C ALA A 226 -3.87 -10.86 20.44
N ALA A 227 -4.01 -11.96 19.71
CA ALA A 227 -4.88 -12.03 18.56
C ALA A 227 -6.38 -12.14 18.90
N LEU A 228 -6.75 -12.86 19.96
CA LEU A 228 -8.11 -12.80 20.53
C LEU A 228 -8.45 -11.39 21.02
N GLN A 229 -7.48 -10.68 21.60
CA GLN A 229 -7.64 -9.28 21.98
C GLN A 229 -7.81 -8.37 20.75
N SER A 230 -7.10 -8.63 19.65
CA SER A 230 -7.29 -7.90 18.39
C SER A 230 -8.69 -8.10 17.79
N LEU A 231 -9.26 -9.31 17.92
CA LEU A 231 -10.64 -9.61 17.54
C LEU A 231 -11.67 -8.87 18.40
N GLN A 232 -11.38 -8.68 19.69
CA GLN A 232 -12.23 -7.93 20.61
C GLN A 232 -12.14 -6.41 20.41
N LEU A 233 -10.98 -5.91 19.99
CA LEU A 233 -10.75 -4.48 19.74
C LEU A 233 -11.40 -4.00 18.43
N GLY A 234 -11.56 -4.89 17.46
CA GLY A 234 -12.13 -4.58 16.15
C GLY A 234 -11.08 -4.56 15.03
N PRO A 235 -11.51 -4.73 13.78
CA PRO A 235 -10.62 -4.89 12.63
C PRO A 235 -9.68 -3.68 12.49
N GLY A 236 -8.38 -3.97 12.52
CA GLY A 236 -7.30 -3.00 12.36
C GLY A 236 -6.76 -2.36 13.64
N LEU A 237 -7.38 -2.60 14.80
CA LEU A 237 -6.76 -2.26 16.08
C LEU A 237 -5.73 -3.31 16.51
N ILE A 238 -4.54 -2.83 16.88
CA ILE A 238 -3.40 -3.66 17.26
C ILE A 238 -3.29 -3.63 18.79
N PRO A 239 -3.18 -4.79 19.46
CA PRO A 239 -3.10 -4.84 20.92
C PRO A 239 -1.81 -4.16 21.41
N THR A 240 -1.89 -3.46 22.56
CA THR A 240 -0.73 -2.77 23.15
C THR A 240 0.43 -3.72 23.48
N SER A 241 0.15 -5.01 23.69
CA SER A 241 1.17 -6.06 23.87
C SER A 241 2.11 -6.21 22.65
N ALA A 242 1.72 -5.73 21.47
CA ALA A 242 2.59 -5.70 20.29
C ALA A 242 3.92 -4.98 20.55
N LEU A 243 3.93 -3.96 21.43
CA LEU A 243 5.15 -3.23 21.77
C LEU A 243 6.18 -4.07 22.53
N GLN A 244 5.75 -5.15 23.18
CA GLN A 244 6.64 -6.09 23.86
C GLN A 244 7.19 -7.15 22.89
N HIS A 245 6.65 -7.22 21.67
CA HIS A 245 7.01 -8.25 20.70
C HIS A 245 8.07 -7.72 19.71
N PRO A 246 9.24 -8.37 19.58
CA PRO A 246 10.34 -7.86 18.76
C PRO A 246 9.97 -7.73 17.27
N LEU A 247 9.06 -8.57 16.77
CA LEU A 247 8.64 -8.51 15.37
C LEU A 247 7.87 -7.23 15.00
N PHE A 248 7.20 -6.57 15.96
CA PHE A 248 6.59 -5.25 15.69
C PHE A 248 7.67 -4.23 15.33
N TRP A 249 8.74 -4.21 16.13
CA TRP A 249 9.89 -3.33 15.95
C TRP A 249 10.74 -3.71 14.73
N LEU A 250 10.84 -5.00 14.40
CA LEU A 250 11.53 -5.45 13.18
C LEU A 250 10.83 -4.92 11.92
N GLY A 251 9.49 -5.00 11.86
CA GLY A 251 8.76 -4.40 10.74
C GLY A 251 8.84 -2.88 10.73
N LEU A 252 8.88 -2.21 11.89
CA LEU A 252 9.08 -0.75 11.93
C LEU A 252 10.48 -0.34 11.46
N ALA A 253 11.51 -1.10 11.82
CA ALA A 253 12.87 -0.91 11.34
C ALA A 253 12.96 -1.15 9.82
N GLY A 254 12.32 -2.21 9.32
CA GLY A 254 12.20 -2.48 7.89
C GLY A 254 11.51 -1.34 7.14
N TRP A 255 10.43 -0.79 7.70
CA TRP A 255 9.76 0.39 7.15
C TRP A 255 10.71 1.59 7.07
N ALA A 256 11.44 1.90 8.14
CA ALA A 256 12.38 3.03 8.15
C ALA A 256 13.53 2.86 7.15
N ILE A 257 14.06 1.64 6.99
CA ILE A 257 15.09 1.32 6.00
C ILE A 257 14.54 1.48 4.58
N GLY A 258 13.35 0.95 4.30
CA GLY A 258 12.68 1.09 3.01
C GLY A 258 12.41 2.56 2.67
N PHE A 259 11.86 3.32 3.61
CA PHE A 259 11.59 4.74 3.45
C PHE A 259 12.86 5.56 3.18
N ALA A 260 13.89 5.40 4.01
CA ALA A 260 15.17 6.08 3.80
C ALA A 260 15.82 5.69 2.47
N GLY A 261 15.75 4.40 2.11
CA GLY A 261 16.24 3.90 0.84
C GLY A 261 15.48 4.50 -0.36
N ASN A 262 14.16 4.62 -0.29
CA ASN A 262 13.34 5.23 -1.34
C ASN A 262 13.76 6.69 -1.57
N ILE A 263 13.84 7.48 -0.49
CA ILE A 263 14.25 8.89 -0.54
C ILE A 263 15.66 9.02 -1.12
N TYR A 264 16.60 8.23 -0.63
CA TYR A 264 17.99 8.30 -1.04
C TYR A 264 18.15 8.07 -2.54
N HIS A 265 17.48 7.06 -3.09
CA HIS A 265 17.55 6.76 -4.52
C HIS A 265 16.76 7.76 -5.38
N ASP A 266 15.64 8.31 -4.89
CA ASP A 266 14.95 9.41 -5.56
C ASP A 266 15.82 10.67 -5.63
N GLU A 267 16.63 10.93 -4.60
CA GLU A 267 17.55 12.06 -4.52
C GLU A 267 18.73 11.90 -5.49
N ILE A 268 19.25 10.68 -5.69
CA ILE A 268 20.23 10.39 -6.75
C ILE A 268 19.63 10.78 -8.12
N LEU A 269 18.38 10.37 -8.41
CA LEU A 269 17.70 10.73 -9.65
C LEU A 269 17.40 12.24 -9.78
N ALA A 270 17.15 12.92 -8.65
CA ALA A 270 17.01 14.37 -8.62
C ALA A 270 18.34 15.06 -8.97
N ASN A 271 19.45 14.60 -8.40
CA ASN A 271 20.78 15.16 -8.65
C ASN A 271 21.19 15.12 -10.13
N LEU A 272 20.80 14.06 -10.87
CA LEU A 272 21.07 13.98 -12.32
C LEU A 272 20.45 15.12 -13.13
N ARG A 273 19.37 15.74 -12.61
CA ARG A 273 18.61 16.82 -13.25
C ARG A 273 18.96 18.21 -12.73
N ARG A 274 19.73 18.32 -11.63
CA ARG A 274 20.15 19.62 -11.09
C ARG A 274 21.20 20.24 -12.00
N LYS A 275 21.10 21.55 -12.22
CA LYS A 275 22.13 22.29 -12.95
C LYS A 275 23.38 22.39 -12.05
N PRO A 276 24.59 22.20 -12.59
CA PRO A 276 25.83 22.40 -11.83
C PRO A 276 25.91 23.84 -11.30
N ARG A 277 26.63 24.04 -10.19
CA ARG A 277 26.77 25.37 -9.56
C ARG A 277 27.42 26.35 -10.54
N ARG A 278 27.07 27.64 -10.43
CA ARG A 278 27.57 28.71 -11.33
C ARG A 278 29.11 28.82 -11.35
N SER A 279 29.79 28.39 -10.29
CA SER A 279 31.25 28.26 -10.19
C SER A 279 31.81 27.13 -11.07
N GLU A 280 31.14 25.97 -11.10
CA GLU A 280 31.51 24.81 -11.93
C GLU A 280 31.21 25.07 -13.42
N GLN A 281 30.14 25.83 -13.70
CA GLN A 281 29.82 26.28 -15.07
C GLN A 281 30.92 27.19 -15.64
N LYS A 282 31.51 28.09 -14.83
CA LYS A 282 32.61 28.95 -15.28
C LYS A 282 33.87 28.14 -15.64
N GLN A 283 34.21 27.09 -14.89
CA GLN A 283 35.33 26.20 -15.20
C GLN A 283 35.10 25.34 -16.45
N GLN A 284 33.86 24.91 -16.72
CA GLN A 284 33.54 24.15 -17.92
C GLN A 284 33.52 25.03 -19.19
N GLN A 285 33.17 26.31 -19.05
CA GLN A 285 33.18 27.25 -20.18
C GLN A 285 34.59 27.68 -20.60
N THR A 286 35.55 27.79 -19.67
CA THR A 286 36.95 28.12 -20.01
C THR A 286 37.66 27.00 -20.76
N ASN A 287 37.21 25.76 -20.63
CA ASN A 287 37.86 24.58 -21.24
C ASN A 287 37.16 24.06 -22.51
N GLY A 288 36.08 24.70 -22.95
CA GLY A 288 35.16 24.15 -23.97
C GLY A 288 34.78 25.15 -25.07
N ALA A 289 35.72 25.94 -25.56
CA ALA A 289 35.49 26.77 -26.75
C ALA A 289 35.80 25.95 -28.00
N SER A 290 34.76 25.32 -28.57
CA SER A 290 34.53 25.05 -30.01
C SER A 290 33.49 23.93 -30.13
N LYS A 291 32.22 24.25 -30.37
CA LYS A 291 31.27 23.29 -30.96
C LYS A 291 30.43 23.97 -32.02
N GLU A 292 30.77 23.64 -33.27
CA GLU A 292 29.93 23.80 -34.45
C GLU A 292 28.51 23.28 -34.20
N VAL A 293 27.53 24.00 -34.76
CA VAL A 293 26.10 23.66 -34.67
C VAL A 293 25.80 22.51 -35.63
N ALA A 294 26.21 21.30 -35.27
CA ALA A 294 25.75 20.08 -35.93
C ALA A 294 24.28 19.81 -35.55
N ARG A 295 23.45 19.45 -36.54
CA ARG A 295 22.09 18.95 -36.27
C ARG A 295 22.20 17.70 -35.38
N LYS A 296 21.72 17.79 -34.15
CA LYS A 296 21.64 16.65 -33.24
C LYS A 296 20.62 15.65 -33.76
N ASP A 297 21.02 14.39 -33.89
CA ASP A 297 20.09 13.29 -34.09
C ASP A 297 19.19 13.12 -32.86
N ASP A 298 17.97 12.59 -33.05
CA ASP A 298 16.98 12.40 -31.98
C ASP A 298 17.55 11.58 -30.79
N LYS A 299 18.43 10.61 -31.05
CA LYS A 299 19.11 9.84 -29.99
C LYS A 299 20.06 10.70 -29.16
N ASP A 300 20.76 11.64 -29.78
CA ASP A 300 21.69 12.54 -29.08
C ASP A 300 20.95 13.62 -28.27
N ASP A 301 19.76 14.03 -28.70
CA ASP A 301 18.89 14.86 -27.86
C ASP A 301 18.41 14.10 -26.62
N ILE A 302 17.95 12.84 -26.79
CA ILE A 302 17.49 11.99 -25.69
C ILE A 302 18.60 11.73 -24.67
N LYS A 303 19.79 11.32 -25.12
CA LYS A 303 20.97 11.10 -24.25
C LYS A 303 21.45 12.39 -23.57
N SER A 304 21.17 13.55 -24.12
CA SER A 304 21.46 14.82 -23.46
C SER A 304 20.45 15.19 -22.36
N ARG A 305 19.24 14.61 -22.40
CA ARG A 305 18.16 14.85 -21.44
C ARG A 305 18.10 13.82 -20.31
N TYR A 306 18.48 12.59 -20.59
CA TYR A 306 18.47 11.48 -19.63
C TYR A 306 19.88 10.92 -19.43
N LYS A 307 20.17 10.48 -18.21
CA LYS A 307 21.47 9.90 -17.84
C LYS A 307 21.25 8.57 -17.15
N VAL A 308 22.20 7.65 -17.30
CA VAL A 308 22.21 6.39 -16.55
C VAL A 308 22.52 6.72 -15.07
N PRO A 309 21.66 6.34 -14.11
CA PRO A 309 21.95 6.51 -12.70
C PRO A 309 23.01 5.50 -12.23
N HIS A 310 23.86 5.96 -11.32
CA HIS A 310 24.94 5.20 -10.69
C HIS A 310 24.98 5.46 -9.17
N GLY A 311 25.61 4.56 -8.43
CA GLY A 311 25.74 4.60 -6.99
C GLY A 311 24.69 3.76 -6.24
N ALA A 312 25.11 3.19 -5.10
CA ALA A 312 24.28 2.33 -4.25
C ALA A 312 23.54 1.23 -5.02
N LEU A 313 22.24 1.04 -4.79
CA LEU A 313 21.50 -0.05 -5.44
C LEU A 313 21.28 0.16 -6.94
N PHE A 314 21.55 1.36 -7.48
CA PHE A 314 21.54 1.54 -8.94
C PHE A 314 22.60 0.68 -9.63
N GLU A 315 23.67 0.26 -8.95
CA GLU A 315 24.64 -0.67 -9.56
C GLU A 315 24.05 -2.07 -9.78
N LEU A 316 23.01 -2.44 -9.03
CA LEU A 316 22.38 -3.75 -9.10
C LEU A 316 21.06 -3.72 -9.90
N VAL A 317 20.26 -2.67 -9.76
CA VAL A 317 18.91 -2.59 -10.33
C VAL A 317 18.60 -1.21 -10.92
N SER A 318 17.73 -1.14 -11.92
CA SER A 318 17.33 0.11 -12.58
C SER A 318 16.34 0.95 -11.75
N PHE A 319 15.54 0.32 -10.90
CA PHE A 319 14.50 0.98 -10.08
C PHE A 319 14.63 0.62 -8.59
N PRO A 320 15.75 0.96 -7.95
CA PRO A 320 15.97 0.68 -6.53
C PRO A 320 15.02 1.46 -5.61
N ASN A 321 14.57 2.65 -6.03
CA ASN A 321 13.53 3.39 -5.30
C ASN A 321 12.23 2.57 -5.19
N TYR A 322 11.83 1.85 -6.25
CA TYR A 322 10.65 0.97 -6.19
C TYR A 322 10.88 -0.23 -5.28
N LEU A 323 12.06 -0.86 -5.35
CA LEU A 323 12.42 -1.95 -4.43
C LEU A 323 12.33 -1.51 -2.97
N CYS A 324 12.88 -0.34 -2.66
CA CYS A 324 12.84 0.22 -1.31
C CYS A 324 11.41 0.57 -0.86
N GLU A 325 10.57 1.10 -1.76
CA GLU A 325 9.15 1.38 -1.47
C GLU A 325 8.37 0.10 -1.20
N TRP A 326 8.59 -0.95 -2.00
CA TRP A 326 7.96 -2.26 -1.75
C TRP A 326 8.39 -2.83 -0.41
N PHE A 327 9.66 -2.71 -0.05
CA PHE A 327 10.16 -3.16 1.24
C PHE A 327 9.58 -2.34 2.40
N GLU A 328 9.43 -1.02 2.21
CA GLU A 328 8.79 -0.11 3.16
C GLU A 328 7.37 -0.59 3.47
N TRP A 329 6.52 -0.73 2.46
CA TRP A 329 5.12 -1.09 2.62
C TRP A 329 4.89 -2.56 3.00
N ALA A 330 5.77 -3.46 2.57
CA ALA A 330 5.77 -4.85 3.05
C ALA A 330 6.05 -4.92 4.56
N SER A 331 7.00 -4.13 5.04
CA SER A 331 7.33 -4.06 6.47
C SER A 331 6.23 -3.38 7.28
N PHE A 332 5.59 -2.34 6.73
CA PHE A 332 4.39 -1.72 7.30
C PHE A 332 3.26 -2.75 7.45
N ALA A 333 2.94 -3.47 6.38
CA ALA A 333 1.90 -4.49 6.39
C ALA A 333 2.26 -5.62 7.37
N PHE A 334 3.53 -6.03 7.44
CA PHE A 334 3.97 -7.01 8.43
C PHE A 334 3.69 -6.54 9.86
N SER A 335 4.14 -5.34 10.26
CA SER A 335 3.87 -4.81 11.61
C SER A 335 2.37 -4.64 11.91
N ALA A 336 1.58 -4.31 10.90
CA ALA A 336 0.12 -4.13 11.04
C ALA A 336 -0.63 -5.47 11.18
N LEU A 337 -0.22 -6.49 10.44
CA LEU A 337 -1.00 -7.71 10.24
C LEU A 337 -0.51 -8.90 11.07
N TYR A 338 0.71 -8.84 11.59
CA TYR A 338 1.30 -9.94 12.36
C TYR A 338 0.50 -10.29 13.63
N PHE A 339 -0.19 -9.32 14.23
CA PHE A 339 -0.99 -9.50 15.44
C PHE A 339 -2.45 -9.86 15.17
N LEU A 340 -2.83 -9.98 13.90
CA LEU A 340 -4.15 -10.51 13.55
C LEU A 340 -4.22 -12.00 13.89
N PRO A 341 -5.43 -12.53 14.18
CA PRO A 341 -5.67 -13.96 14.39
C PRO A 341 -5.45 -14.82 13.13
N LEU A 342 -4.86 -14.26 12.08
CA LEU A 342 -4.32 -14.95 10.91
C LEU A 342 -3.34 -16.06 11.30
N TRP A 343 -2.55 -15.81 12.35
CA TRP A 343 -1.41 -16.63 12.75
C TRP A 343 -1.64 -17.39 14.06
N SER A 344 -2.74 -17.10 14.76
CA SER A 344 -2.92 -17.46 16.18
C SER A 344 -4.06 -18.44 16.47
N THR A 345 -4.91 -18.79 15.49
CA THR A 345 -5.80 -19.94 15.67
C THR A 345 -4.87 -21.13 15.92
N ALA A 346 -4.92 -21.69 17.12
CA ALA A 346 -4.02 -22.75 17.57
C ALA A 346 -3.67 -23.76 16.45
N ALA A 347 -2.46 -24.31 16.50
CA ALA A 347 -2.13 -25.56 15.84
C ALA A 347 -3.35 -26.53 15.81
N ALA A 348 -3.77 -26.93 14.62
CA ALA A 348 -4.70 -28.04 14.38
C ALA A 348 -6.15 -27.90 14.93
N SER A 349 -6.98 -27.07 14.29
CA SER A 349 -8.10 -27.70 13.60
C SER A 349 -7.63 -27.95 12.18
N THR A 350 -7.86 -29.14 11.64
CA THR A 350 -7.34 -29.69 10.38
C THR A 350 -7.77 -28.93 9.10
N SER A 351 -8.03 -27.61 9.17
CA SER A 351 -8.78 -26.84 8.18
C SER A 351 -8.49 -25.32 8.11
N SER A 352 -7.34 -24.82 8.59
CA SER A 352 -6.86 -23.48 8.18
C SER A 352 -6.28 -23.56 6.77
N SER A 353 -7.15 -23.63 5.76
CA SER A 353 -6.72 -23.71 4.37
C SER A 353 -5.89 -22.48 3.99
N PRO A 354 -4.82 -22.61 3.18
CA PRO A 354 -4.07 -21.46 2.65
C PRO A 354 -4.97 -20.39 2.03
N LEU A 355 -6.11 -20.81 1.48
CA LEU A 355 -7.16 -19.92 0.98
C LEU A 355 -7.70 -18.96 2.05
N LYS A 356 -7.91 -19.38 3.31
CA LYS A 356 -8.39 -18.50 4.39
C LYS A 356 -7.40 -17.39 4.77
N ILE A 357 -6.11 -17.70 4.73
CA ILE A 357 -5.04 -16.71 4.96
C ILE A 357 -5.09 -15.68 3.83
N ILE A 358 -5.12 -16.15 2.58
CA ILE A 358 -5.18 -15.28 1.40
C ILE A 358 -6.44 -14.42 1.42
N THR A 359 -7.63 -14.99 1.67
CA THR A 359 -8.88 -14.23 1.70
C THR A 359 -8.88 -13.18 2.79
N THR A 360 -8.29 -13.47 3.96
CA THR A 360 -8.21 -12.48 5.03
C THR A 360 -7.18 -11.38 4.70
N LEU A 361 -6.01 -11.72 4.16
CA LEU A 361 -5.03 -10.72 3.70
C LEU A 361 -5.65 -9.78 2.65
N LEU A 362 -6.41 -10.32 1.70
CA LEU A 362 -7.16 -9.56 0.69
C LEU A 362 -8.30 -8.70 1.27
N GLN A 363 -8.59 -8.77 2.57
CA GLN A 363 -9.53 -7.89 3.26
C GLN A 363 -8.82 -6.79 4.06
N THR A 364 -7.49 -6.81 4.10
CA THR A 364 -6.72 -5.85 4.89
C THR A 364 -6.10 -4.77 4.00
N PRO A 365 -6.42 -3.48 4.22
CA PRO A 365 -5.87 -2.39 3.44
C PRO A 365 -4.33 -2.35 3.36
N PRO A 366 -3.56 -2.63 4.44
CA PRO A 366 -2.10 -2.65 4.32
C PRO A 366 -1.57 -3.65 3.28
N PHE A 367 -2.17 -4.84 3.20
CA PHE A 367 -1.79 -5.84 2.20
C PHE A 367 -2.30 -5.48 0.80
N LEU A 368 -3.55 -5.01 0.72
CA LEU A 368 -4.14 -4.58 -0.55
C LEU A 368 -3.37 -3.43 -1.20
N PHE A 369 -2.91 -2.47 -0.39
CA PHE A 369 -2.13 -1.34 -0.87
C PHE A 369 -0.77 -1.80 -1.40
N LEU A 370 -0.03 -2.63 -0.64
CA LEU A 370 1.22 -3.25 -1.09
C LEU A 370 1.02 -4.01 -2.42
N LEU A 371 -0.04 -4.80 -2.52
CA LEU A 371 -0.32 -5.57 -3.73
C LEU A 371 -0.62 -4.66 -4.93
N ALA A 372 -1.45 -3.62 -4.73
CA ALA A 372 -1.76 -2.64 -5.77
C ALA A 372 -0.51 -1.88 -6.24
N GLU A 373 0.37 -1.52 -5.29
CA GLU A 373 1.63 -0.83 -5.56
C GLU A 373 2.58 -1.68 -6.40
N VAL A 374 2.86 -2.91 -5.97
CA VAL A 374 3.74 -3.84 -6.69
C VAL A 374 3.19 -4.08 -8.10
N SER A 375 1.90 -4.34 -8.23
CA SER A 375 1.27 -4.60 -9.53
C SER A 375 1.30 -3.39 -10.48
N ALA A 376 1.24 -2.16 -9.97
CA ALA A 376 1.35 -0.97 -10.80
C ALA A 376 2.81 -0.65 -11.16
N MET A 377 3.75 -0.85 -10.24
CA MET A 377 5.16 -0.47 -10.41
C MET A 377 5.97 -1.49 -11.21
N LEU A 378 5.73 -2.79 -11.02
CA LEU A 378 6.48 -3.87 -11.67
C LEU A 378 6.50 -3.77 -13.21
N PRO A 379 5.36 -3.67 -13.93
CA PRO A 379 5.37 -3.53 -15.39
C PRO A 379 6.05 -2.24 -15.85
N ARG A 380 5.91 -1.16 -15.06
CA ARG A 380 6.53 0.14 -15.35
C ARG A 380 8.05 0.10 -15.20
N ALA A 381 8.54 -0.62 -14.20
CA ALA A 381 9.97 -0.85 -13.97
C ALA A 381 10.56 -1.71 -15.09
N TYR A 382 9.89 -2.79 -15.45
CA TYR A 382 10.30 -3.66 -16.56
C TYR A 382 10.44 -2.88 -17.87
N LYS A 383 9.39 -2.17 -18.30
CA LYS A 383 9.43 -1.31 -19.49
C LYS A 383 10.50 -0.23 -19.40
N GLY A 384 10.70 0.32 -18.20
CA GLY A 384 11.74 1.33 -17.96
C GLY A 384 13.15 0.76 -18.08
N HIS A 385 13.36 -0.47 -17.65
CA HIS A 385 14.64 -1.17 -17.75
C HIS A 385 14.95 -1.50 -19.21
N LEU A 386 13.97 -2.00 -19.97
CA LEU A 386 14.10 -2.19 -21.42
C LEU A 386 14.45 -0.88 -22.13
N TRP A 387 13.75 0.21 -21.78
CA TRP A 387 14.05 1.52 -22.33
C TRP A 387 15.49 1.99 -22.04
N TYR A 388 16.01 1.77 -20.82
CA TYR A 388 17.40 2.07 -20.51
C TYR A 388 18.36 1.26 -21.38
N ARG A 389 18.10 -0.03 -21.55
CA ARG A 389 18.93 -0.92 -22.37
C ARG A 389 18.95 -0.48 -23.83
N ASP A 390 17.79 -0.16 -24.39
CA ASP A 390 17.63 0.23 -25.79
C ASP A 390 18.20 1.64 -26.07
N THR A 391 18.17 2.53 -25.07
CA THR A 391 18.65 3.92 -25.19
C THR A 391 20.15 4.06 -24.97
N PHE A 392 20.69 3.37 -23.97
CA PHE A 392 22.07 3.56 -23.49
C PHE A 392 23.01 2.42 -23.88
N GLY A 393 22.50 1.26 -24.30
CA GLY A 393 23.32 0.14 -24.77
C GLY A 393 24.38 -0.25 -23.74
N ASP A 394 25.65 -0.25 -24.15
CA ASP A 394 26.78 -0.63 -23.29
C ASP A 394 27.07 0.34 -22.13
N GLU A 395 26.50 1.56 -22.11
CA GLU A 395 26.60 2.46 -20.95
C GLU A 395 25.80 1.94 -19.74
N LEU A 396 24.80 1.08 -19.97
CA LEU A 396 24.06 0.42 -18.89
C LEU A 396 24.86 -0.81 -18.41
N PRO A 397 25.16 -0.94 -17.10
CA PRO A 397 25.88 -2.11 -16.60
C PRO A 397 25.19 -3.43 -16.95
N ARG A 398 25.93 -4.35 -17.60
CA ARG A 398 25.39 -5.61 -18.16
C ARG A 398 24.69 -6.52 -17.14
N GLY A 399 25.11 -6.47 -15.88
CA GLY A 399 24.53 -7.25 -14.79
C GLY A 399 23.28 -6.63 -14.15
N ARG A 400 22.94 -5.37 -14.49
CA ARG A 400 21.86 -4.62 -13.85
C ARG A 400 20.51 -5.24 -14.18
N LYS A 401 19.69 -5.42 -13.15
CA LYS A 401 18.33 -5.97 -13.23
C LYS A 401 17.27 -4.85 -13.16
N ALA A 402 16.00 -5.17 -13.30
CA ALA A 402 14.93 -4.16 -13.27
C ALA A 402 14.68 -3.64 -11.84
N VAL A 403 14.39 -4.52 -10.88
CA VAL A 403 13.98 -4.16 -9.51
C VAL A 403 14.56 -5.09 -8.44
N ILE A 404 14.61 -6.41 -8.65
CA ILE A 404 15.09 -7.38 -7.65
C ILE A 404 16.54 -7.73 -7.98
N PRO A 405 17.50 -7.40 -7.10
CA PRO A 405 18.91 -7.67 -7.34
C PRO A 405 19.14 -9.15 -7.68
N PHE A 406 19.93 -9.38 -8.73
CA PHE A 406 20.30 -10.72 -9.23
C PHE A 406 19.15 -11.59 -9.77
N VAL A 407 17.90 -11.18 -9.65
CA VAL A 407 16.72 -11.97 -10.06
C VAL A 407 15.99 -11.31 -11.23
N PHE A 408 15.44 -10.11 -11.03
CA PHE A 408 14.49 -9.48 -11.95
C PHE A 408 14.81 -8.03 -12.23
#